data_AF-A0AAE3YIR8-F1
#
_entry.id   AF-A0AAE3YIR8-F1
#
_cell.length_a   1.000
_cell.length_b   1.000
_cell.length_c   1.000
_cell.angle_alpha   90.00
_cell.angle_beta   90.00
_cell.angle_gamma   90.00
#
_symmetry.space_group_name_H-M   'P 1'
#
loop_
_entity.id
_entity.type
_entity.pdbx_description
1 polymer ?
#
loop_
_entity_poly.entity_id
_entity_poly.type
_entity_poly.pdbx_seq_one_letter_code
_entity_poly.pdbx_strand_id
1 'polypeptide(L)'
;MTAHTATSAEVGRTRSSKQGFFGRIIQFLREVIGELKKVTYPTGPELMRYTAVVLVFVIVMMLLVMGLDFVFGRAAMSVFGGSPEN
;
A
#
# COMPACT_ATOMS: atom_id res chain seq x y z
N MET A 1 3.17 -22.89 -68.15
CA MET A 1 1.96 -22.86 -67.29
C MET A 1 2.17 -23.95 -66.25
N THR A 2 2.62 -23.70 -65.03
CA THR A 2 2.20 -22.68 -64.07
C THR A 2 3.33 -22.42 -63.05
N ALA A 3 3.78 -21.17 -62.96
CA ALA A 3 4.32 -20.64 -61.71
C ALA A 3 3.18 -20.59 -60.69
N HIS A 4 3.42 -20.89 -59.41
CA HIS A 4 2.76 -20.33 -58.21
C HIS A 4 3.16 -21.16 -56.97
N THR A 5 4.40 -20.97 -56.51
CA THR A 5 4.73 -21.25 -55.09
C THR A 5 5.67 -20.17 -54.57
N ALA A 6 5.26 -18.91 -54.71
CA ALA A 6 5.87 -17.81 -53.99
C ALA A 6 5.06 -17.56 -52.71
N THR A 7 5.35 -18.34 -51.66
CA THR A 7 5.03 -17.97 -50.28
C THR A 7 6.18 -18.38 -49.38
N SER A 8 7.36 -17.84 -49.69
CA SER A 8 8.45 -17.76 -48.72
C SER A 8 8.50 -16.33 -48.22
N ALA A 9 7.41 -15.91 -47.58
CA ALA A 9 7.48 -14.82 -46.62
C ALA A 9 8.17 -15.41 -45.39
N GLU A 10 9.51 -15.48 -45.47
CA GLU A 10 10.39 -15.65 -44.33
C GLU A 10 10.15 -14.44 -43.41
N VAL A 11 9.13 -14.58 -42.57
CA VAL A 11 8.85 -13.69 -41.44
C VAL A 11 10.16 -13.55 -40.69
N GLY A 12 10.67 -12.31 -40.70
CA GLY A 12 11.97 -11.94 -40.20
C GLY A 12 12.31 -12.69 -38.91
N ARG A 13 13.32 -13.55 -39.02
CA ARG A 13 14.00 -14.16 -37.89
C ARG A 13 14.76 -13.03 -37.17
N THR A 14 14.04 -12.25 -36.37
CA THR A 14 14.66 -11.17 -35.60
C THR A 14 15.49 -11.81 -34.49
N ARG A 15 16.79 -11.85 -34.76
CA ARG A 15 17.91 -11.87 -33.82
C ARG A 15 17.66 -12.67 -32.55
N SER A 16 18.17 -13.90 -32.59
CA SER A 16 18.82 -14.52 -31.43
C SER A 16 19.90 -13.56 -30.91
N SER A 17 19.53 -12.62 -30.06
CA SER A 17 20.47 -12.06 -29.11
C SER A 17 20.62 -13.12 -28.03
N LYS A 18 21.85 -13.60 -27.88
CA LYS A 18 22.27 -14.43 -26.74
C LYS A 18 21.58 -13.86 -25.50
N GLN A 19 20.75 -14.65 -24.81
CA GLN A 19 20.28 -14.28 -23.48
C GLN A 19 21.52 -14.18 -22.58
N GLY A 20 22.16 -13.00 -22.57
CA GLY A 20 23.19 -12.65 -21.62
C GLY A 20 22.59 -12.52 -20.23
N PHE A 21 23.44 -12.30 -19.24
CA PHE A 21 23.09 -12.04 -17.83
C PHE A 21 21.83 -11.16 -17.66
N PHE A 22 21.69 -10.12 -18.48
CA PHE A 22 20.52 -9.24 -18.52
C PHE A 22 19.19 -9.91 -18.89
N GLY A 23 19.18 -10.85 -19.84
CA GLY A 23 17.98 -11.60 -20.21
C GLY A 23 17.48 -12.50 -19.07
N ARG A 24 18.43 -13.08 -18.32
CA ARG A 24 18.14 -13.88 -17.12
C ARG A 24 17.54 -13.02 -16.00
N ILE A 25 18.07 -11.82 -15.79
CA ILE A 25 17.54 -10.86 -14.79
C ILE A 25 16.11 -10.42 -15.12
N ILE A 26 15.83 -10.13 -16.38
CA ILE A 26 14.46 -9.77 -16.82
C ILE A 26 13.49 -10.92 -16.58
N GLN A 27 13.94 -12.16 -16.77
CA GLN A 27 13.11 -13.35 -16.51
C GLN A 27 12.84 -13.55 -15.02
N PHE A 28 13.86 -13.40 -14.17
CA PHE A 28 13.70 -13.40 -12.71
C PHE A 28 12.75 -12.31 -12.21
N LEU A 29 12.84 -11.08 -12.74
CA LEU A 29 11.92 -10.00 -12.35
C LEU A 29 10.47 -10.31 -12.76
N ARG A 30 10.25 -10.93 -13.93
CA ARG A 30 8.91 -11.36 -14.36
C ARG A 30 8.33 -12.44 -13.46
N GLU A 31 9.15 -13.36 -12.98
CA GLU A 31 8.77 -14.39 -12.00
C GLU A 31 8.44 -13.76 -10.64
N VAL A 32 9.29 -12.86 -10.13
CA VAL A 32 9.05 -12.14 -8.86
C VAL A 32 7.76 -11.34 -8.91
N ILE A 33 7.50 -10.60 -10.00
CA ILE A 33 6.24 -9.86 -10.17
C ILE A 33 5.04 -10.82 -10.19
N GLY A 34 5.17 -12.00 -10.81
CA GLY A 34 4.15 -13.04 -10.80
C GLY A 34 3.86 -13.58 -9.40
N GLU A 35 4.89 -13.77 -8.58
CA GLU A 35 4.78 -14.25 -7.20
C GLU A 35 4.23 -13.17 -6.26
N LEU A 36 4.66 -11.91 -6.43
CA LEU A 36 4.09 -10.75 -5.73
C LEU A 36 2.62 -10.54 -6.09
N LYS A 37 2.19 -10.96 -7.29
CA LYS A 37 0.78 -10.92 -7.68
C LYS A 37 -0.10 -11.94 -6.96
N LYS A 38 0.52 -12.95 -6.35
CA LYS A 38 -0.11 -13.95 -5.48
C LYS A 38 -0.17 -13.53 -4.01
N VAL A 39 0.56 -12.47 -3.64
CA VAL A 39 0.28 -11.78 -2.37
C VAL A 39 -1.06 -11.09 -2.59
N THR A 40 -2.12 -11.80 -2.19
CA THR A 40 -3.52 -11.40 -2.24
C THR A 40 -3.63 -9.89 -2.11
N TYR A 41 -3.82 -9.19 -3.24
CA TYR A 41 -4.20 -7.78 -3.19
C TYR A 41 -5.59 -7.78 -2.59
N PRO A 42 -5.69 -7.31 -1.35
CA PRO A 42 -6.85 -7.62 -0.55
C PRO A 42 -8.06 -6.93 -1.16
N THR A 43 -9.17 -7.68 -1.25
CA THR A 43 -10.46 -7.16 -1.67
C THR A 43 -10.86 -6.02 -0.73
N GLY A 44 -11.17 -4.86 -1.31
CA GLY A 44 -11.42 -3.59 -0.61
C GLY A 44 -12.48 -3.54 0.50
N PRO A 45 -13.47 -4.46 0.62
CA PRO A 45 -14.48 -4.35 1.69
C PRO A 45 -13.94 -4.60 3.11
N GLU A 46 -12.98 -5.50 3.27
CA GLU A 46 -12.45 -5.85 4.60
C GLU A 46 -11.52 -4.75 5.13
N LEU A 47 -10.77 -4.12 4.22
CA LEU A 47 -9.91 -2.99 4.53
C LEU A 47 -10.70 -1.80 5.10
N MET A 48 -11.91 -1.56 4.60
CA MET A 48 -12.79 -0.50 5.12
C MET A 48 -13.26 -0.78 6.55
N ARG A 49 -13.52 -2.05 6.92
CA ARG A 49 -13.84 -2.39 8.32
C ARG A 49 -12.66 -2.12 9.24
N TYR A 50 -11.44 -2.51 8.83
CA TYR A 50 -10.24 -2.25 9.62
C TYR A 50 -9.99 -0.75 9.80
N THR A 51 -10.08 0.05 8.73
CA THR A 51 -9.94 1.51 8.83
C THR A 51 -11.08 2.15 9.64
N ALA A 52 -12.32 1.65 9.53
CA ALA A 52 -13.44 2.16 10.31
C ALA A 52 -13.28 1.93 11.82
N VAL A 53 -12.81 0.74 12.22
CA VAL A 53 -12.52 0.44 13.63
C VAL A 53 -11.44 1.38 14.17
N VAL A 54 -10.37 1.62 13.41
CA VAL A 54 -9.31 2.56 13.81
C VAL A 54 -9.87 3.98 13.94
N LEU A 55 -10.70 4.44 13.01
CA LEU A 55 -11.31 5.77 13.07
C LEU A 55 -12.17 5.94 14.33
N VAL A 56 -13.03 4.97 14.64
CA VAL A 56 -13.84 4.99 15.86
C VAL A 56 -12.95 4.99 17.11
N PHE A 57 -11.90 4.18 17.14
CA PHE A 57 -10.95 4.14 18.24
C PHE A 57 -10.27 5.50 18.47
N VAL A 58 -9.81 6.16 17.42
CA VAL A 58 -9.19 7.50 17.50
C VAL A 58 -10.18 8.53 18.05
N ILE A 59 -11.44 8.51 17.61
CA ILE A 59 -12.48 9.40 18.13
C ILE A 59 -12.69 9.17 19.63
N VAL A 60 -12.77 7.91 20.08
CA VAL A 60 -12.93 7.59 21.50
C VAL A 60 -11.73 8.11 22.31
N MET A 61 -10.50 7.89 21.82
CA MET A 61 -9.30 8.41 22.48
C MET A 61 -9.30 9.95 22.54
N MET A 62 -9.70 10.64 21.48
CA MET A 62 -9.84 12.10 21.50
C MET A 62 -10.84 12.56 22.56
N LEU A 63 -11.99 11.90 22.68
CA LEU A 63 -12.99 12.23 23.69
C LEU A 63 -12.48 11.98 25.11
N LEU A 64 -11.76 10.86 25.33
CA LEU A 64 -11.18 10.54 26.62
C LEU A 64 -10.10 11.55 27.02
N VAL A 65 -9.15 11.85 26.13
CA VAL A 65 -8.10 12.84 26.38
C VAL A 65 -8.72 14.21 26.63
N MET A 66 -9.64 14.65 25.78
CA MET A 66 -10.34 15.93 25.95
C MET A 66 -11.10 16.01 27.28
N GLY A 67 -11.82 14.96 27.67
CA GLY A 67 -12.53 14.92 28.93
C GLY A 67 -11.58 14.94 30.13
N LEU A 68 -10.50 14.19 30.04
CA LEU A 68 -9.50 14.09 31.09
C LEU A 68 -8.71 15.41 31.24
N ASP A 69 -8.33 16.06 30.15
CA ASP A 69 -7.70 17.38 30.11
C ASP A 69 -8.62 18.45 30.70
N PHE A 70 -9.93 18.38 30.43
CA PHE A 70 -10.90 19.31 31.01
C PHE A 70 -11.00 19.13 32.53
N VAL A 71 -11.07 17.88 33.00
CA VAL A 71 -11.11 17.57 34.44
C VAL A 71 -9.82 18.01 35.13
N PHE A 72 -8.66 17.64 34.58
CA PHE A 72 -7.38 18.01 35.16
C PHE A 72 -7.12 19.51 35.08
N GLY A 73 -7.49 20.19 33.99
CA GLY A 73 -7.38 21.64 33.88
C GLY A 73 -8.22 22.36 34.93
N ARG A 74 -9.45 21.90 35.16
CA ARG A 74 -10.32 22.46 36.20
C ARG A 74 -9.81 22.14 37.61
N ALA A 75 -9.32 20.92 37.84
CA ALA A 75 -8.73 20.53 39.11
C ALA A 75 -7.46 21.34 39.40
N ALA A 76 -6.57 21.50 38.42
CA ALA A 76 -5.37 22.33 38.53
C ALA A 76 -5.72 23.79 38.84
N MET A 77 -6.71 24.38 38.15
CA MET A 77 -7.18 25.73 38.49
C MET A 77 -7.72 25.82 39.92
N SER A 78 -8.40 24.79 40.43
CA SER A 78 -8.88 24.80 41.82
C SER A 78 -7.76 24.66 42.86
N VAL A 79 -6.71 23.90 42.54
CA VAL A 79 -5.58 23.65 43.45
C VAL A 79 -4.57 24.80 43.43
N PHE A 80 -4.28 25.36 42.25
CA PHE A 80 -3.24 26.38 42.05
C PHE A 80 -3.78 27.80 41.86
N GLY A 81 -5.04 27.96 41.42
CA GLY A 81 -5.69 29.27 41.30
C GLY A 81 -6.25 29.82 42.61
N GLY A 82 -6.17 29.03 43.69
CA GLY A 82 -6.58 29.40 45.04
C GLY A 82 -5.45 29.95 45.91
N SER A 83 -4.23 30.14 45.39
CA SER A 83 -3.14 30.81 46.13
C SER A 83 -3.33 32.33 46.05
N PRO A 84 -3.86 33.00 47.08
CA PRO A 84 -3.86 34.44 47.17
C PRO A 84 -2.46 34.81 47.65
N GLU A 85 -1.55 35.01 46.71
CA GLU A 85 -0.19 35.46 47.04
C GLU A 85 -0.29 36.96 47.33
N ASN A 86 -0.05 37.33 48.59
CA ASN A 86 0.03 38.70 49.10
C ASN A 86 1.30 39.42 48.64
#